data_AF-A0A369UQP8-F1
#
_entry.id   AF-A0A369UQP8-F1
#
_cell.length_a   1.000
_cell.length_b   1.000
_cell.length_c   1.000
_cell.angle_alpha   90.00
_cell.angle_beta   90.00
_cell.angle_gamma   90.00
#
_symmetry.space_group_name_H-M   'P 1'
#
loop_
_entity.id
_entity.type
_entity.pdbx_description
1 polymer ?
#
loop_
_entity_poly.entity_id
_entity_poly.type
_entity_poly.pdbx_seq_one_letter_code
_entity_poly.pdbx_strand_id
1 'polypeptide(L)' 'MAQKATFYHAGCPVCLDAERQLAFSLDPSRFEVEIVHLGEQKNRVLEAEQMGVTSVPALVIGTQPYHINFGAALADLK' A
#
# COMPACT_ATOMS: atom_id res chain seq x y z
N MET A 1 -8.98 -17.08 9.87
CA MET A 1 -7.60 -16.57 9.85
C MET A 1 -7.66 -15.16 9.29
N ALA A 2 -6.88 -14.23 9.83
CA ALA A 2 -6.84 -12.86 9.31
C ALA A 2 -6.29 -12.86 7.88
N GLN A 3 -6.85 -12.02 7.02
CA GLN A 3 -6.41 -11.87 5.64
C GLN A 3 -5.25 -10.89 5.57
N LYS A 4 -4.20 -11.25 4.82
CA LYS A 4 -3.09 -10.33 4.60
C LYS A 4 -3.56 -9.10 3.81
N ALA A 5 -3.21 -7.92 4.32
CA ALA A 5 -3.41 -6.64 3.65
C ALA A 5 -2.08 -5.87 3.64
N THR A 6 -1.57 -5.51 2.46
CA THR A 6 -0.32 -4.77 2.34
C THR A 6 -0.60 -3.35 1.85
N PHE A 7 -0.21 -2.35 2.62
CA PHE A 7 -0.33 -0.95 2.29
C PHE A 7 1.00 -0.42 1.73
N TYR A 8 1.05 -0.16 0.43
CA TYR A 8 2.21 0.40 -0.25
C TYR A 8 2.11 1.93 -0.31
N HIS A 9 3.18 2.61 0.09
CA HIS A 9 3.26 4.07 0.03
C HIS A 9 4.68 4.56 -0.23
N ALA A 10 4.84 5.88 -0.45
CA ALA A 10 6.15 6.50 -0.73
C ALA A 10 6.39 7.78 0.09
N GLY A 11 5.74 7.92 1.25
CA GLY A 11 5.93 9.07 2.14
C GLY A 11 5.27 10.38 1.69
N CYS A 12 4.44 10.34 0.64
CA CYS A 12 3.68 11.48 0.16
C CYS A 12 2.65 11.98 1.20
N PRO A 13 2.23 13.26 1.21
CA PRO A 13 1.28 13.75 2.22
C PRO A 13 -0.04 12.95 2.27
N VAL A 14 -0.58 12.57 1.10
CA VAL A 14 -1.79 11.73 1.01
C VAL A 14 -1.54 10.29 1.49
N CYS A 15 -0.30 9.81 1.41
CA CYS A 15 0.11 8.50 1.92
C CYS A 15 -0.05 8.44 3.45
N LEU A 16 0.41 9.48 4.15
CA LEU A 16 0.34 9.54 5.61
C LEU A 16 -1.09 9.66 6.12
N ASP A 17 -1.95 10.36 5.37
CA ASP A 17 -3.37 10.42 5.68
C ASP A 17 -4.05 9.06 5.49
N ALA A 18 -3.84 8.42 4.35
CA ALA A 18 -4.39 7.10 4.04
C ALA A 18 -3.89 6.01 5.00
N GLU A 19 -2.63 6.06 5.45
CA GLU A 19 -2.10 5.15 6.46
C GLU A 19 -2.88 5.27 7.78
N ARG A 20 -3.05 6.49 8.28
CA ARG A 20 -3.73 6.74 9.56
C ARG A 20 -5.22 6.47 9.51
N GLN A 21 -5.89 6.89 8.44
CA GLN A 21 -7.35 6.83 8.35
C GLN A 21 -7.87 5.51 7.80
N LEU A 22 -7.10 4.82 6.95
CA LEU A 22 -7.53 3.58 6.31
C LEU A 22 -6.74 2.38 6.81
N ALA A 23 -5.41 2.38 6.67
CA ALA A 23 -4.61 1.20 6.99
C ALA A 23 -4.74 0.80 8.48
N PHE A 24 -4.63 1.77 9.40
CA PHE A 24 -4.79 1.52 10.84
C PHE A 24 -6.24 1.35 11.32
N SER A 25 -7.23 1.70 10.49
CA SER A 25 -8.65 1.53 10.82
C SER A 25 -9.19 0.14 10.44
N LEU A 26 -8.40 -0.68 9.76
CA LEU A 26 -8.77 -2.06 9.44
C LEU A 26 -8.83 -2.90 10.72
N ASP A 27 -9.91 -3.65 10.87
CA ASP A 27 -10.11 -4.55 12.01
C ASP A 27 -8.97 -5.59 12.08
N PRO A 28 -8.13 -5.57 13.13
CA PRO A 28 -6.97 -6.46 13.25
C PRO A 28 -7.36 -7.93 13.44
N SER A 29 -8.62 -8.22 13.81
CA SER A 29 -9.12 -9.60 13.86
C SER A 29 -9.41 -10.16 12.46
N ARG A 30 -9.58 -9.28 11.47
CA ARG A 30 -9.90 -9.61 10.08
C ARG A 30 -8.72 -9.44 9.14
N PHE A 31 -7.84 -8.47 9.40
CA PHE A 31 -6.74 -8.12 8.51
C PHE A 31 -5.41 -8.04 9.25
N GLU A 32 -4.41 -8.70 8.69
CA GLU A 32 -3.01 -8.52 9.08
C GLU A 32 -2.40 -7.46 8.16
N VAL A 33 -2.30 -6.23 8.66
CA VAL A 33 -1.87 -5.07 7.88
C VAL A 33 -0.34 -4.93 7.92
N GLU A 34 0.30 -4.97 6.75
CA GLU A 34 1.72 -4.71 6.56
C GLU A 34 1.90 -3.33 5.88
N ILE A 35 2.70 -2.44 6.47
CA ILE A 35 3.02 -1.13 5.87
C ILE A 35 4.37 -1.24 5.14
N VAL A 36 4.40 -0.86 3.86
CA VAL A 36 5.59 -0.91 3.01
C VAL A 36 5.87 0.46 2.40
N HIS A 37 6.98 1.07 2.84
CA HIS A 37 7.47 2.32 2.26
C HIS A 37 8.37 2.05 1.05
N LEU A 38 7.83 2.14 -0.16
CA LEU A 38 8.53 1.87 -1.42
C LEU A 38 9.67 2.84 -1.73
N GLY A 39 9.64 4.07 -1.18
CA GLY A 39 10.76 5.00 -1.27
C GLY A 39 12.02 4.55 -0.49
N GLU A 40 11.85 3.68 0.51
CA GLU A 40 12.94 3.15 1.34
C GLU A 40 13.27 1.70 0.94
N GLN A 41 12.23 0.90 0.69
CA GLN A 41 12.31 -0.51 0.32
C GLN A 41 12.18 -0.69 -1.20
N LYS A 42 13.10 -0.13 -1.98
CA LYS A 42 13.02 -0.15 -3.45
C LYS A 42 12.93 -1.56 -4.06
N ASN A 43 13.48 -2.57 -3.39
CA ASN A 43 13.38 -3.98 -3.80
C ASN A 43 11.92 -4.50 -3.82
N ARG A 44 10.99 -3.84 -3.12
CA ARG A 44 9.57 -4.20 -3.04
C ARG A 44 8.72 -3.56 -4.14
N VAL A 45 9.30 -2.68 -4.98
CA VAL A 45 8.57 -2.03 -6.08
C VAL A 45 8.11 -3.05 -7.12
N LEU A 46 8.96 -4.04 -7.45
CA LEU A 46 8.60 -5.13 -8.37
C LEU A 46 7.48 -6.01 -7.82
N GLU A 47 7.48 -6.27 -6.51
CA GLU A 47 6.39 -7.01 -5.87
C GLU A 47 5.07 -6.25 -5.95
N ALA A 48 5.07 -4.95 -5.64
CA ALA A 48 3.88 -4.11 -5.75
C ALA A 48 3.33 -4.11 -7.19
N GLU A 49 4.22 -4.00 -8.19
CA GLU A 49 3.84 -4.06 -9.61
C GLU A 49 3.22 -5.41 -9.99
N GLN A 50 3.79 -6.52 -9.54
CA GLN A 50 3.24 -7.87 -9.77
C GLN A 50 1.84 -8.06 -9.16
N MET A 51 1.56 -7.34 -8.06
CA MET A 51 0.23 -7.31 -7.43
C MET A 51 -0.74 -6.34 -8.11
N GLY A 52 -0.36 -5.72 -9.23
CA GLY A 52 -1.21 -4.79 -9.99
C GLY A 52 -1.26 -3.38 -9.40
N VAL A 53 -0.33 -3.01 -8.51
CA VAL A 53 -0.22 -1.63 -8.04
C VAL A 53 0.31 -0.75 -9.17
N THR A 54 -0.38 0.36 -9.45
CA THR A 54 -0.01 1.32 -10.51
C THR A 54 0.26 2.71 -9.93
N SER A 55 -0.30 3.00 -8.75
CA SER A 55 -0.08 4.24 -8.00
C SER A 55 -0.04 3.96 -6.51
N VAL A 56 0.62 4.83 -5.75
CA VAL A 56 0.58 4.84 -4.28
C VAL A 56 -0.07 6.13 -3.76
N PRO A 57 -0.72 6.12 -2.58
CA PRO A 57 -0.90 4.99 -1.68
C PRO A 57 -1.88 3.93 -2.24
N ALA A 58 -1.60 2.66 -1.98
CA ALA A 58 -2.46 1.55 -2.37
C ALA A 58 -2.52 0.49 -1.28
N LEU A 59 -3.70 -0.07 -1.07
CA LEU A 59 -3.92 -1.21 -0.19
C LEU A 59 -4.18 -2.44 -1.04
N VAL A 60 -3.41 -3.50 -0.83
CA VAL A 60 -3.60 -4.79 -1.49
C VAL A 60 -4.18 -5.77 -0.49
N ILE A 61 -5.39 -6.24 -0.70
CA ILE A 61 -6.03 -7.26 0.15
C ILE A 61 -6.07 -8.57 -0.63
N GLY A 62 -5.36 -9.59 -0.16
CA GLY A 62 -5.12 -10.79 -0.96
C GLY A 62 -4.35 -10.44 -2.24
N THR A 63 -5.00 -10.59 -3.40
CA THR A 63 -4.42 -10.24 -4.72
C THR A 63 -5.06 -9.01 -5.36
N GLN A 64 -5.97 -8.33 -4.65
CA GLN A 64 -6.72 -7.20 -5.19
C GLN A 64 -6.10 -5.87 -4.72
N PRO A 65 -5.55 -5.04 -5.64
CA PRO A 65 -5.13 -3.69 -5.32
C PRO A 65 -6.32 -2.72 -5.25
N TYR A 66 -6.26 -1.81 -4.28
CA TYR A 66 -7.14 -0.67 -4.10
C TYR A 66 -6.28 0.59 -4.03
N HIS A 67 -6.29 1.39 -5.11
CA HIS A 67 -5.55 2.64 -5.17
C HIS A 67 -6.34 3.74 -4.45
N ILE A 68 -5.66 4.48 -3.58
CA ILE A 68 -6.29 5.47 -2.71
C ILE A 68 -5.81 6.84 -3.14
N ASN A 69 -6.73 7.65 -3.64
CA ASN A 69 -6.54 9.09 -3.87
C ASN A 69 -5.20 9.46 -4.58
N PHE A 70 -4.77 8.63 -5.54
CA PHE A 70 -3.59 8.77 -6.42
C PHE A 70 -2.55 9.80 -5.94
N GLY A 71 -1.57 9.36 -5.16
CA GLY A 71 -0.49 10.24 -4.66
C GLY A 71 0.70 10.35 -5.60
N ALA A 72 1.26 9.20 -6.01
CA ALA A 72 2.38 9.12 -6.95
C ALA A 72 2.22 7.88 -7.84
N ALA A 73 2.72 7.93 -9.08
CA ALA A 73 2.73 6.75 -9.93
C ALA A 73 3.80 5.76 -9.41
N LEU A 74 3.52 4.45 -9.48
CA LEU A 74 4.52 3.44 -9.13
C LEU A 74 5.76 3.54 -10.05
N ALA A 75 5.55 3.97 -11.30
CA ALA A 75 6.62 4.20 -12.28
C ALA A 75 7.63 5.28 -11.83
N ASP A 76 7.22 6.25 -11.02
CA ASP A 76 8.09 7.33 -10.52
C ASP A 76 9.04 6.84 -9.39
N LEU A 77 8.81 5.63 -8.88
CA LEU A 77 9.59 5.02 -7.80
C LEU A 77 10.63 3.99 -8.30
N LYS A 78 10.68 3.76 -9.63
CA LYS A 78 11.64 2.88 -10.28
C LYS A 78 13.03 3.52 -10.38
#